data_AF-Q014L4-F1
#
_entry.id   AF-Q014L4-F1
#
_cell.length_a   1.000
_cell.length_b   1.000
_cell.length_c   1.000
_cell.angle_alpha   90.00
_cell.angle_beta   90.00
_cell.angle_gamma   90.00
#
_symmetry.space_group_name_H-M   'P 1'
#
loop_
_entity.id
_entity.type
_entity.pdbx_description
1 polymer ?
#
loop_
_entity_poly.entity_id
_entity_poly.type
_entity_poly.pdbx_seq_one_letter_code
_entity_poly.pdbx_strand_id
1 'polypeptide(L)'
;MRASSVSRASSTSRWRLRRPHAPRHRASVRAASSTSAESSRPQSHSSTRREITFVRHGQSTWNAVGRIQGSSNFSFLTDKGESQAEITRGIVAEEEYDACLASPLRRARQTADVVWGRRDASAIREDRDLREIDMYAFEGLFKDEGKAKFGDAYDTWKKSPHELVIEGHHPVRELWDRATSVWERSLSGSGGEQKILVVAHNAMNQALIGSALGLGPNYFRRLLQSNCAVSKVVLDENFAPNTGKGIVLEYLNQTPEVPLGQDDSVTLIHCPSSVEDEAVITTSVINMLRMIPVRTLMHTKDGSSTRLAGEIIERCKKESSGECPFAAIAVESIDESTKVLAETAGFSGSTFIVADKSFCQNFIAQTLVMESGEMFNLSPGGITVFDMNGGPKKDPVAVCINHRLYLPAFRRDFNIA
;
A
#
# COMPACT_ATOMS: atom_id res chain seq x y z
N MET A 1 -0.59 9.75 69.78
CA MET A 1 -0.40 8.56 68.92
C MET A 1 0.75 8.86 67.96
N ARG A 2 1.88 8.18 68.20
CA ARG A 2 2.99 7.73 67.30
C ARG A 2 3.08 8.31 65.88
N ALA A 3 4.24 8.58 65.24
CA ALA A 3 5.68 8.70 65.53
C ALA A 3 6.29 9.09 64.15
N SER A 4 7.00 10.22 64.00
CA SER A 4 8.48 10.31 63.86
C SER A 4 9.14 9.49 62.75
N SER A 5 9.84 10.15 61.81
CA SER A 5 11.17 9.72 61.36
C SER A 5 11.98 10.89 60.76
N VAL A 6 13.19 11.06 61.29
CA VAL A 6 14.18 12.11 61.03
C VAL A 6 15.47 11.45 60.53
N SER A 7 16.08 12.07 59.51
CA SER A 7 17.52 12.25 59.21
C SER A 7 18.50 11.10 58.85
N ARG A 8 19.28 11.42 57.78
CA ARG A 8 20.77 11.53 57.67
C ARG A 8 21.70 10.30 57.66
N ALA A 9 22.39 10.20 56.51
CA ALA A 9 23.84 10.43 56.28
C ALA A 9 24.88 9.28 56.27
N SER A 10 25.76 9.39 55.24
CA SER A 10 27.21 9.05 55.20
C SER A 10 27.58 7.56 55.15
N SER A 11 28.66 7.06 54.53
CA SER A 11 29.92 7.63 54.02
C SER A 11 30.67 6.66 53.07
N THR A 12 31.22 7.20 51.97
CA THR A 12 32.58 7.05 51.39
C THR A 12 33.38 5.74 51.24
N SER A 13 34.16 5.75 50.13
CA SER A 13 35.54 5.23 49.89
C SER A 13 35.63 3.82 49.25
N ARG A 14 36.51 3.46 48.30
CA ARG A 14 37.80 3.92 47.69
C ARG A 14 37.82 3.33 46.25
N TRP A 15 38.52 3.85 45.25
CA TRP A 15 39.96 3.58 44.96
C TRP A 15 40.42 4.45 43.79
N ARG A 16 41.70 4.88 43.80
CA ARG A 16 42.34 5.71 42.77
C ARG A 16 43.81 5.30 42.62
N LEU A 17 44.34 5.56 41.40
CA LEU A 17 45.77 5.72 40.99
C LEU A 17 46.51 4.40 40.63
N ARG A 18 47.44 4.31 39.66
CA ARG A 18 48.24 5.30 38.88
C ARG A 18 48.93 4.60 37.69
N ARG A 19 49.30 5.34 36.63
CA ARG A 19 50.26 4.96 35.55
C ARG A 19 51.73 4.97 36.06
N PRO A 20 52.69 4.39 35.33
CA PRO A 20 53.69 5.23 34.63
C PRO A 20 54.28 4.68 33.30
N HIS A 21 55.28 5.41 32.79
CA HIS A 21 55.86 5.58 31.44
C HIS A 21 56.74 4.47 30.82
N ALA A 22 56.98 4.66 29.51
CA ALA A 22 57.91 4.00 28.59
C ALA A 22 59.42 4.30 28.81
N PRO A 23 60.31 3.64 28.04
CA PRO A 23 61.39 4.36 27.37
C PRO A 23 61.64 3.97 25.89
N ARG A 24 62.39 4.85 25.20
CA ARG A 24 62.81 4.86 23.78
C ARG A 24 64.09 4.04 23.54
N HIS A 25 64.27 3.52 22.31
CA HIS A 25 65.58 3.37 21.66
C HIS A 25 65.50 3.64 20.14
N ARG A 26 66.65 3.98 19.55
CA ARG A 26 66.86 4.85 18.38
C ARG A 26 67.43 4.07 17.17
N ALA A 27 66.91 4.38 15.97
CA ALA A 27 67.51 4.44 14.63
C ALA A 27 68.39 3.31 14.04
N SER A 28 68.02 2.83 12.84
CA SER A 28 68.89 2.85 11.65
C SER A 28 68.10 2.78 10.34
N VAL A 29 68.53 3.57 9.36
CA VAL A 29 67.99 3.73 8.00
C VAL A 29 68.30 2.52 7.11
N ARG A 30 67.35 2.09 6.28
CA ARG A 30 67.61 1.63 4.90
C ARG A 30 66.34 1.64 4.06
N ALA A 31 66.42 2.32 2.92
CA ALA A 31 65.44 2.32 1.86
C ALA A 31 65.42 0.96 1.15
N ALA A 32 64.23 0.46 0.83
CA ALA A 32 64.00 -0.41 -0.31
C ALA A 32 62.52 -0.33 -0.68
N SER A 33 62.27 0.23 -1.86
CA SER A 33 61.03 0.18 -2.61
C SER A 33 60.62 -1.27 -2.88
N SER A 34 59.41 -1.64 -2.50
CA SER A 34 58.70 -2.77 -3.10
C SER A 34 57.23 -2.44 -3.20
N THR A 35 56.80 -2.23 -4.44
CA THR A 35 55.42 -2.14 -4.90
C THR A 35 54.59 -3.31 -4.36
N SER A 36 53.73 -3.02 -3.39
CA SER A 36 52.60 -3.89 -3.03
C SER A 36 51.35 -3.29 -3.63
N ALA A 37 50.89 -3.89 -4.73
CA ALA A 37 49.56 -3.68 -5.27
C ALA A 37 48.54 -4.04 -4.18
N GLU A 38 47.98 -3.02 -3.52
CA GLU A 38 46.78 -3.18 -2.73
C GLU A 38 45.64 -3.52 -3.69
N SER A 39 45.35 -4.82 -3.74
CA SER A 39 44.09 -5.37 -4.19
C SER A 39 42.95 -4.60 -3.51
N SER A 40 42.39 -3.65 -4.23
CA SER A 40 41.12 -3.03 -3.92
C SER A 40 40.07 -4.14 -3.94
N ARG A 41 39.75 -4.70 -2.77
CA ARG A 41 38.51 -5.46 -2.59
C ARG A 41 37.38 -4.57 -3.10
N PRO A 42 36.56 -5.02 -4.06
CA PRO A 42 35.35 -4.28 -4.38
C PRO A 42 34.55 -4.19 -3.09
N GLN A 43 34.34 -2.96 -2.60
CA GLN A 43 33.32 -2.71 -1.60
C GLN A 43 32.03 -3.26 -2.20
N SER A 44 31.50 -4.33 -1.62
CA SER A 44 30.17 -4.82 -1.96
C SER A 44 29.23 -3.65 -1.69
N HIS A 45 28.78 -2.98 -2.75
CA HIS A 45 27.69 -2.05 -2.67
C HIS A 45 26.51 -2.91 -2.24
N SER A 46 26.16 -2.85 -0.95
CA SER A 46 24.89 -3.37 -0.47
C SER A 46 23.83 -2.78 -1.40
N SER A 47 23.08 -3.62 -2.11
CA SER A 47 21.92 -3.16 -2.87
C SER A 47 21.04 -2.39 -1.89
N THR A 48 20.84 -1.10 -2.13
CA THR A 48 20.09 -0.24 -1.21
C THR A 48 18.60 -0.47 -1.43
N ARG A 49 18.12 -1.61 -0.94
CA ARG A 49 16.71 -1.97 -0.96
C ARG A 49 15.94 -1.05 -0.02
N ARG A 50 15.06 -0.20 -0.56
CA ARG A 50 14.17 0.68 0.22
C ARG A 50 12.77 0.12 0.26
N GLU A 51 12.08 0.28 1.37
CA GLU A 51 10.69 -0.11 1.56
C GLU A 51 9.87 1.11 1.97
N ILE A 52 8.89 1.48 1.16
CA ILE A 52 8.02 2.62 1.43
C ILE A 52 6.61 2.10 1.67
N THR A 53 6.07 2.40 2.85
CA THR A 53 4.71 2.03 3.24
C THR A 53 3.84 3.28 3.25
N PHE A 54 2.82 3.34 2.39
CA PHE A 54 1.87 4.43 2.31
C PHE A 54 0.63 4.13 3.14
N VAL A 55 0.16 5.12 3.89
CA VAL A 55 -1.10 5.12 4.63
C VAL A 55 -1.91 6.33 4.20
N ARG A 56 -3.15 6.10 3.75
CA ARG A 56 -4.10 7.21 3.57
C ARG A 56 -4.64 7.64 4.93
N HIS A 57 -4.85 8.92 5.16
CA HIS A 57 -5.51 9.41 6.37
C HIS A 57 -6.86 8.73 6.66
N GLY A 58 -7.24 8.64 7.94
CA GLY A 58 -8.54 8.13 8.39
C GLY A 58 -9.72 8.97 7.92
N GLN A 59 -10.94 8.49 8.09
CA GLN A 59 -12.13 9.27 7.74
C GLN A 59 -12.09 10.66 8.39
N SER A 60 -12.24 11.71 7.58
CA SER A 60 -12.33 13.09 8.08
C SER A 60 -13.77 13.58 8.17
N THR A 61 -13.98 14.69 8.87
CA THR A 61 -15.28 15.38 8.95
C THR A 61 -15.87 15.71 7.59
N TRP A 62 -15.03 16.03 6.59
CA TRP A 62 -15.47 16.31 5.23
C TRP A 62 -15.70 15.03 4.40
N ASN A 63 -14.97 13.94 4.67
CA ASN A 63 -15.30 12.65 4.07
C ASN A 63 -16.69 12.19 4.48
N ALA A 64 -17.02 12.30 5.78
CA ALA A 64 -18.28 11.84 6.34
C ALA A 64 -19.51 12.47 5.68
N VAL A 65 -19.38 13.71 5.20
CA VAL A 65 -20.47 14.46 4.53
C VAL A 65 -20.28 14.57 3.01
N GLY A 66 -19.25 13.93 2.44
CA GLY A 66 -19.01 13.95 0.99
C GLY A 66 -18.58 15.31 0.41
N ARG A 67 -17.89 16.14 1.20
CA ARG A 67 -17.37 17.46 0.77
C ARG A 67 -15.98 17.31 0.14
N ILE A 68 -15.73 18.05 -0.95
CA ILE A 68 -14.43 18.06 -1.65
C ILE A 68 -13.39 18.75 -0.76
N GLN A 69 -12.34 18.03 -0.39
CA GLN A 69 -11.32 18.52 0.54
C GLN A 69 -10.20 19.27 -0.17
N GLY A 70 -9.62 18.66 -1.20
CA GLY A 70 -8.38 19.15 -1.79
C GLY A 70 -7.29 19.36 -0.74
N SER A 71 -6.48 20.40 -0.92
CA SER A 71 -5.35 20.74 -0.04
C SER A 71 -5.74 21.62 1.15
N SER A 72 -7.03 21.93 1.31
CA SER A 72 -7.60 22.58 2.50
C SER A 72 -7.25 21.86 3.81
N ASN A 73 -6.97 22.67 4.84
CA ASN A 73 -6.62 22.21 6.18
C ASN A 73 -7.78 22.32 7.20
N PHE A 74 -9.03 22.51 6.73
CA PHE A 74 -10.19 22.69 7.63
C PHE A 74 -10.74 21.38 8.21
N SER A 75 -10.49 20.24 7.57
CA SER A 75 -10.98 18.94 8.03
C SER A 75 -10.01 18.25 8.99
N PHE A 76 -10.58 17.51 9.94
CA PHE A 76 -9.88 16.71 10.93
C PHE A 76 -10.52 15.32 11.01
N LEU A 77 -9.89 14.37 11.70
CA LEU A 77 -10.43 13.02 11.85
C LEU A 77 -11.77 13.02 12.58
N THR A 78 -12.65 12.11 12.19
CA THR A 78 -13.81 11.72 13.02
C THR A 78 -13.39 10.61 14.00
N ASP A 79 -14.24 10.31 14.99
CA ASP A 79 -14.03 9.16 15.90
C ASP A 79 -13.86 7.84 15.13
N LYS A 80 -14.61 7.68 14.02
CA LYS A 80 -14.44 6.58 13.08
C LYS A 80 -13.07 6.60 12.41
N GLY A 81 -12.59 7.77 12.00
CA GLY A 81 -11.25 7.94 11.42
C GLY A 81 -10.12 7.64 12.41
N GLU A 82 -10.28 8.01 13.68
CA GLU A 82 -9.33 7.65 14.75
C GLU A 82 -9.33 6.15 15.00
N SER A 83 -10.50 5.51 15.07
CA SER A 83 -10.64 4.06 15.23
C SER A 83 -9.99 3.30 14.06
N GLN A 84 -10.19 3.79 12.82
CA GLN A 84 -9.52 3.25 11.64
C GLN A 84 -7.99 3.35 11.75
N ALA A 85 -7.47 4.50 12.20
CA ALA A 85 -6.04 4.69 12.39
C ALA A 85 -5.46 3.75 13.46
N GLU A 86 -6.22 3.44 14.52
CA GLU A 86 -5.77 2.50 15.53
C GLU A 86 -5.72 1.05 15.08
N ILE A 87 -6.65 0.64 14.21
CA ILE A 87 -6.54 -0.67 13.57
C ILE A 87 -5.31 -0.72 12.66
N THR A 88 -5.10 0.34 11.86
CA THR A 88 -3.93 0.44 10.97
C THR A 88 -2.61 0.50 11.73
N ARG A 89 -2.57 1.08 12.94
CA ARG A 89 -1.42 0.98 13.84
C ARG A 89 -1.01 -0.47 14.07
N GLY A 90 -1.98 -1.37 14.26
CA GLY A 90 -1.73 -2.81 14.40
C GLY A 90 -1.06 -3.42 13.18
N ILE A 91 -1.50 -3.05 11.97
CA ILE A 91 -0.91 -3.50 10.70
C ILE A 91 0.53 -3.02 10.57
N VAL A 92 0.78 -1.73 10.77
CA VAL A 92 2.13 -1.14 10.62
C VAL A 92 3.02 -1.41 11.84
N ALA A 93 2.53 -2.04 12.91
CA ALA A 93 3.35 -2.48 14.04
C ALA A 93 4.11 -3.78 13.75
N GLU A 94 3.76 -4.50 12.69
CA GLU A 94 4.46 -5.72 12.27
C GLU A 94 5.87 -5.43 11.72
N GLU A 95 6.19 -4.16 11.46
CA GLU A 95 7.48 -3.72 10.94
C GLU A 95 8.09 -2.58 11.77
N GLU A 96 9.43 -2.53 11.78
CA GLU A 96 10.20 -1.40 12.28
C GLU A 96 10.46 -0.42 11.13
N TYR A 97 10.12 0.85 11.36
CA TYR A 97 10.33 1.95 10.42
C TYR A 97 11.41 2.87 10.96
N ASP A 98 12.31 3.31 10.08
CA ASP A 98 13.37 4.25 10.42
C ASP A 98 12.81 5.66 10.63
N ALA A 99 11.76 6.00 9.87
CA ALA A 99 11.12 7.30 9.94
C ALA A 99 9.66 7.29 9.46
N CYS A 100 8.95 8.36 9.80
CA CYS A 100 7.62 8.65 9.26
C CYS A 100 7.62 10.00 8.55
N LEU A 101 7.19 10.02 7.29
CA LEU A 101 6.86 11.24 6.55
C LEU A 101 5.36 11.47 6.57
N ALA A 102 4.91 12.65 6.96
CA ALA A 102 3.50 12.98 7.00
C ALA A 102 3.19 14.22 6.18
N SER A 103 2.01 14.24 5.56
CA SER A 103 1.44 15.49 5.07
C SER A 103 1.15 16.44 6.24
N PRO A 104 1.37 17.77 6.08
CA PRO A 104 1.07 18.75 7.12
C PRO A 104 -0.43 18.99 7.34
N LEU A 105 -1.31 18.42 6.49
CA LEU A 105 -2.75 18.59 6.66
C LEU A 105 -3.24 17.83 7.88
N ARG A 106 -4.04 18.50 8.73
CA ARG A 106 -4.45 18.07 10.07
C ARG A 106 -4.95 16.62 10.11
N ARG A 107 -5.82 16.22 9.19
CA ARG A 107 -6.32 14.83 9.08
C ARG A 107 -5.22 13.79 8.89
N ALA A 108 -4.20 14.09 8.10
CA ALA A 108 -3.06 13.20 7.85
C ALA A 108 -2.09 13.22 9.02
N ARG A 109 -1.81 14.40 9.60
CA ARG A 109 -0.99 14.53 10.80
C ARG A 109 -1.57 13.77 11.99
N GLN A 110 -2.87 13.94 12.28
CA GLN A 110 -3.57 13.19 13.32
C GLN A 110 -3.52 11.68 13.07
N THR A 111 -3.66 11.25 11.80
CA THR A 111 -3.50 9.83 11.46
C THR A 111 -2.08 9.37 11.75
N ALA A 112 -1.06 10.17 11.39
CA ALA A 112 0.35 9.87 11.62
C ALA A 112 0.66 9.72 13.12
N ASP A 113 0.14 10.60 13.96
CA ASP A 113 0.30 10.52 15.41
C ASP A 113 -0.24 9.20 15.97
N VAL A 114 -1.41 8.78 15.50
CA VAL A 114 -2.05 7.53 15.94
C VAL A 114 -1.27 6.30 15.43
N VAL A 115 -0.98 6.21 14.13
CA VAL A 115 -0.31 5.02 13.54
C VAL A 115 1.15 4.89 13.96
N TRP A 116 1.84 6.01 14.22
CA TRP A 116 3.21 5.99 14.73
C TRP A 116 3.25 5.49 16.18
N GLY A 117 2.22 5.83 16.95
CA GLY A 117 1.98 5.31 18.29
C GLY A 117 3.05 5.75 19.28
N ARG A 118 3.70 4.78 19.94
CA ARG A 118 4.69 5.02 21.00
C ARG A 118 6.12 5.19 20.48
N ARG A 119 6.33 5.17 19.16
CA ARG A 119 7.64 5.44 18.55
C ARG A 119 8.03 6.90 18.80
N ASP A 120 9.31 7.21 18.62
CA ASP A 120 9.82 8.57 18.85
C ASP A 120 9.10 9.58 17.94
N ALA A 121 8.32 10.48 18.55
CA ALA A 121 7.53 11.46 17.82
C ALA A 121 8.40 12.43 16.99
N SER A 122 9.67 12.62 17.37
CA SER A 122 10.61 13.46 16.62
C SER A 122 11.00 12.87 15.26
N ALA A 123 10.78 11.57 15.05
CA ALA A 123 10.99 10.88 13.79
C ALA A 123 9.86 11.12 12.76
N ILE A 124 8.73 11.72 13.18
CA ILE A 124 7.68 12.13 12.24
C ILE A 124 8.02 13.49 11.64
N ARG A 125 8.41 13.49 10.37
CA ARG A 125 8.76 14.69 9.61
C ARG A 125 7.63 15.07 8.67
N GLU A 126 7.26 16.35 8.65
CA GLU A 126 6.28 16.85 7.70
C GLU A 126 6.94 17.17 6.35
N ASP A 127 6.35 16.69 5.26
CA ASP A 127 6.70 17.12 3.91
C ASP A 127 5.50 17.84 3.30
N ARG A 128 5.69 19.13 2.96
CA ARG A 128 4.61 19.96 2.40
C ARG A 128 4.09 19.41 1.09
N ASP A 129 4.91 18.72 0.30
CA ASP A 129 4.52 18.20 -1.00
C ASP A 129 3.68 16.92 -0.91
N LEU A 130 3.61 16.28 0.27
CA LEU A 130 2.70 15.17 0.55
C LEU A 130 1.24 15.60 0.76
N ARG A 131 0.95 16.90 0.71
CA ARG A 131 -0.44 17.40 0.77
C ARG A 131 -1.29 16.89 -0.40
N GLU A 132 -2.60 16.84 -0.17
CA GLU A 132 -3.57 16.37 -1.15
C GLU A 132 -3.61 17.26 -2.41
N ILE A 133 -4.20 16.73 -3.49
CA ILE A 133 -4.45 17.47 -4.74
C ILE A 133 -5.09 18.84 -4.48
N ASP A 134 -4.60 19.88 -5.14
CA ASP A 134 -5.19 21.21 -5.11
C ASP A 134 -6.46 21.21 -5.93
N MET A 135 -7.60 21.46 -5.30
CA MET A 135 -8.89 21.50 -5.99
C MET A 135 -9.40 22.94 -6.17
N TYR A 136 -8.62 23.94 -5.74
CA TYR A 136 -8.87 25.36 -5.96
C TYR A 136 -10.32 25.72 -5.65
N ALA A 137 -11.06 26.30 -6.61
CA ALA A 137 -12.45 26.70 -6.45
C ALA A 137 -13.46 25.57 -6.12
N PHE A 138 -13.06 24.30 -6.25
CA PHE A 138 -13.90 23.15 -5.88
C PHE A 138 -13.80 22.83 -4.39
N GLU A 139 -12.75 23.29 -3.69
CA GLU A 139 -12.56 22.99 -2.28
C GLU A 139 -13.72 23.53 -1.43
N GLY A 140 -14.18 22.68 -0.52
CA GLY A 140 -15.30 23.00 0.34
C GLY A 140 -16.66 22.78 -0.32
N LEU A 141 -16.78 22.47 -1.61
CA LEU A 141 -18.09 22.20 -2.20
C LEU A 141 -18.56 20.77 -1.93
N PHE A 142 -19.87 20.60 -1.76
CA PHE A 142 -20.53 19.31 -1.95
C PHE A 142 -20.59 18.96 -3.44
N LYS A 143 -20.81 17.68 -3.73
CA LYS A 143 -20.90 17.17 -5.11
C LYS A 143 -21.93 17.91 -5.96
N ASP A 144 -23.12 18.13 -5.41
CA ASP A 144 -24.22 18.78 -6.15
C ASP A 144 -23.97 20.28 -6.36
N GLU A 145 -23.32 20.94 -5.39
CA GLU A 145 -22.89 22.34 -5.52
C GLU A 145 -21.80 22.49 -6.59
N GLY A 146 -20.81 21.59 -6.59
CA GLY A 146 -19.75 21.56 -7.60
C GLY A 146 -20.32 21.37 -9.00
N LYS A 147 -21.27 20.44 -9.17
CA LYS A 147 -21.97 20.22 -10.43
C LYS A 147 -22.76 21.46 -10.87
N ALA A 148 -23.53 22.05 -9.97
CA ALA A 148 -24.35 23.22 -10.29
C ALA A 148 -23.50 24.46 -10.65
N LYS A 149 -22.36 24.66 -9.97
CA LYS A 149 -21.52 25.84 -10.17
C LYS A 149 -20.55 25.70 -11.34
N PHE A 150 -20.02 24.51 -11.59
CA PHE A 150 -18.90 24.31 -12.53
C PHE A 150 -19.22 23.36 -13.70
N GLY A 151 -20.44 22.82 -13.80
CA GLY A 151 -20.96 22.12 -14.99
C GLY A 151 -19.94 21.23 -15.68
N ASP A 152 -19.50 21.64 -16.87
CA ASP A 152 -18.54 20.92 -17.72
C ASP A 152 -17.22 20.59 -17.02
N ALA A 153 -16.66 21.50 -16.21
CA ALA A 153 -15.43 21.23 -15.48
C ALA A 153 -15.65 20.15 -14.40
N TYR A 154 -16.82 20.12 -13.75
CA TYR A 154 -17.17 19.05 -12.83
C TYR A 154 -17.35 17.71 -13.56
N ASP A 155 -17.93 17.72 -14.75
CA ASP A 155 -18.06 16.55 -15.61
C ASP A 155 -16.69 16.02 -16.06
N THR A 156 -15.78 16.89 -16.46
CA THR A 156 -14.37 16.55 -16.76
C THR A 156 -13.69 15.96 -15.54
N TRP A 157 -13.85 16.57 -14.35
CA TRP A 157 -13.33 16.01 -13.10
C TRP A 157 -13.86 14.60 -12.80
N LYS A 158 -15.08 14.26 -13.25
CA LYS A 158 -15.66 12.93 -13.06
C LYS A 158 -15.18 11.90 -14.09
N LYS A 159 -15.09 12.28 -15.37
CA LYS A 159 -14.88 11.37 -16.51
C LYS A 159 -13.44 11.34 -17.04
N SER A 160 -12.78 12.50 -17.05
CA SER A 160 -11.41 12.69 -17.55
C SER A 160 -10.60 13.60 -16.62
N PRO A 161 -10.38 13.21 -15.35
CA PRO A 161 -9.81 14.13 -14.35
C PRO A 161 -8.41 14.65 -14.69
N HIS A 162 -7.64 13.95 -15.53
CA HIS A 162 -6.31 14.38 -16.01
C HIS A 162 -6.35 15.47 -17.10
N GLU A 163 -7.54 15.76 -17.64
CA GLU A 163 -7.80 16.83 -18.60
C GLU A 163 -8.41 18.06 -17.91
N LEU A 164 -8.75 17.96 -16.62
CA LEU A 164 -9.35 19.05 -15.86
C LEU A 164 -8.46 20.28 -15.84
N VAL A 165 -9.08 21.44 -16.09
CA VAL A 165 -8.50 22.76 -15.88
C VAL A 165 -9.38 23.54 -14.91
N ILE A 166 -8.81 24.05 -13.83
CA ILE A 166 -9.49 24.94 -12.88
C ILE A 166 -8.60 26.15 -12.67
N GLU A 167 -9.09 27.35 -12.93
CA GLU A 167 -8.35 28.61 -12.71
C GLU A 167 -6.97 28.65 -13.40
N GLY A 168 -6.84 27.99 -14.57
CA GLY A 168 -5.59 27.90 -15.33
C GLY A 168 -4.63 26.80 -14.86
N HIS A 169 -4.99 26.05 -13.82
CA HIS A 169 -4.21 24.94 -13.28
C HIS A 169 -4.67 23.58 -13.81
N HIS A 170 -3.77 22.60 -13.78
CA HIS A 170 -4.03 21.21 -14.17
C HIS A 170 -3.89 20.27 -12.95
N PRO A 171 -4.89 20.20 -12.04
CA PRO A 171 -4.75 19.59 -10.72
C PRO A 171 -4.07 18.20 -10.70
N VAL A 172 -4.48 17.30 -11.58
CA VAL A 172 -3.96 15.92 -11.60
C VAL A 172 -2.56 15.85 -12.19
N ARG A 173 -2.24 16.66 -13.20
CA ARG A 173 -0.89 16.68 -13.80
C ARG A 173 0.11 17.28 -12.82
N GLU A 174 -0.25 18.41 -12.21
CA GLU A 174 0.54 19.07 -11.16
C GLU A 174 0.76 18.14 -9.96
N LEU A 175 -0.23 17.31 -9.61
CA LEU A 175 -0.07 16.30 -8.56
C LEU A 175 0.96 15.22 -8.92
N TRP A 176 1.01 14.76 -10.17
CA TRP A 176 2.02 13.79 -10.65
C TRP A 176 3.42 14.40 -10.67
N ASP A 177 3.56 15.65 -11.10
CA ASP A 177 4.83 16.39 -11.06
C ASP A 177 5.32 16.53 -9.61
N ARG A 178 4.40 16.83 -8.69
CA ARG A 178 4.70 16.90 -7.25
C ARG A 178 5.09 15.53 -6.68
N ALA A 179 4.41 14.46 -7.06
CA ALA A 179 4.76 13.10 -6.64
C ALA A 179 6.17 12.71 -7.11
N THR A 180 6.52 13.05 -8.36
CA THR A 180 7.88 12.86 -8.90
C THR A 180 8.92 13.59 -8.06
N SER A 181 8.64 14.85 -7.72
CA SER A 181 9.52 15.65 -6.86
C SER A 181 9.69 15.04 -5.46
N VAL A 182 8.63 14.49 -4.87
CA VAL A 182 8.69 13.78 -3.57
C VAL A 182 9.55 12.53 -3.67
N TRP A 183 9.43 11.75 -4.76
CA TRP A 183 10.30 10.60 -4.99
C TRP A 183 11.77 11.03 -4.96
N GLU A 184 12.15 11.96 -5.82
CA GLU A 184 13.54 12.41 -5.99
C GLU A 184 14.13 13.04 -4.73
N ARG A 185 13.35 13.84 -4.00
CA ARG A 185 13.85 14.56 -2.81
C ARG A 185 13.85 13.72 -1.54
N SER A 186 12.82 12.92 -1.33
CA SER A 186 12.47 12.42 0.02
C SER A 186 12.41 10.90 0.13
N LEU A 187 12.16 10.15 -0.96
CA LEU A 187 11.87 8.71 -0.88
C LEU A 187 12.90 7.83 -1.60
N SER A 188 13.51 8.27 -2.71
CA SER A 188 14.49 7.50 -3.48
C SER A 188 15.95 7.90 -3.26
N GLY A 189 16.21 9.07 -2.65
CA GLY A 189 17.56 9.59 -2.41
C GLY A 189 18.40 8.72 -1.48
N SER A 190 19.72 8.94 -1.43
CA SER A 190 20.70 8.11 -0.70
C SER A 190 20.72 8.26 0.83
N GLY A 191 19.61 8.65 1.46
CA GLY A 191 19.52 8.75 2.92
C GLY A 191 19.78 7.40 3.61
N GLY A 192 20.25 7.40 4.86
CA GLY A 192 20.51 6.15 5.59
C GLY A 192 19.25 5.29 5.84
N GLU A 193 18.07 5.91 5.79
CA GLU A 193 16.77 5.30 6.05
C GLU A 193 16.38 4.34 4.91
N GLN A 194 16.05 3.10 5.28
CA GLN A 194 15.63 2.05 4.35
C GLN A 194 14.12 1.80 4.41
N LYS A 195 13.48 1.97 5.58
CA LYS A 195 12.05 1.73 5.79
C LYS A 195 11.32 2.99 6.22
N ILE A 196 10.48 3.52 5.34
CA ILE A 196 9.79 4.80 5.55
C ILE A 196 8.28 4.59 5.54
N LEU A 197 7.61 5.07 6.59
CA LEU A 197 6.15 5.15 6.65
C LEU A 197 5.69 6.52 6.14
N VAL A 198 4.83 6.56 5.12
CA VAL A 198 4.31 7.80 4.53
C VAL A 198 2.81 7.92 4.83
N VAL A 199 2.40 8.96 5.55
CA VAL A 199 0.99 9.22 5.87
C VAL A 199 0.48 10.44 5.09
N ALA A 200 -0.35 10.19 4.09
CA ALA A 200 -0.81 11.23 3.16
C ALA A 200 -2.29 11.02 2.80
N HIS A 201 -2.62 11.12 1.51
CA HIS A 201 -4.00 11.28 1.04
C HIS A 201 -4.31 10.39 -0.15
N ASN A 202 -5.60 10.35 -0.52
CA ASN A 202 -6.07 9.49 -1.59
C ASN A 202 -5.36 9.81 -2.92
N ALA A 203 -5.43 11.06 -3.38
CA ALA A 203 -4.86 11.40 -4.67
C ALA A 203 -3.33 11.37 -4.62
N MET A 204 -2.74 11.89 -3.55
CA MET A 204 -1.27 11.87 -3.37
C MET A 204 -0.69 10.44 -3.41
N ASN A 205 -1.28 9.47 -2.69
CA ASN A 205 -0.80 8.10 -2.70
C ASN A 205 -0.96 7.45 -4.09
N GLN A 206 -2.06 7.73 -4.79
CA GLN A 206 -2.25 7.26 -6.16
C GLN A 206 -1.19 7.82 -7.11
N ALA A 207 -0.83 9.09 -6.98
CA ALA A 207 0.21 9.71 -7.79
C ALA A 207 1.60 9.14 -7.45
N LEU A 208 1.91 8.91 -6.17
CA LEU A 208 3.18 8.28 -5.75
C LEU A 208 3.32 6.85 -6.27
N ILE A 209 2.31 6.01 -6.05
CA ILE A 209 2.33 4.62 -6.49
C ILE A 209 2.26 4.54 -8.02
N GLY A 210 1.39 5.33 -8.65
CA GLY A 210 1.24 5.39 -10.10
C GLY A 210 2.54 5.80 -10.79
N SER A 211 3.15 6.92 -10.38
CA SER A 211 4.44 7.35 -10.93
C SER A 211 5.55 6.33 -10.70
N ALA A 212 5.62 5.67 -9.53
CA ALA A 212 6.60 4.61 -9.29
C ALA A 212 6.43 3.44 -10.28
N LEU A 213 5.19 3.03 -10.57
CA LEU A 213 4.87 1.98 -11.53
C LEU A 213 4.93 2.41 -13.01
N GLY A 214 5.29 3.67 -13.30
CA GLY A 214 5.29 4.20 -14.68
C GLY A 214 3.90 4.56 -15.23
N LEU A 215 2.88 4.61 -14.37
CA LEU A 215 1.51 4.99 -14.74
C LEU A 215 1.35 6.51 -14.69
N GLY A 216 0.97 7.09 -15.84
CA GLY A 216 0.76 8.53 -15.98
C GLY A 216 -0.53 9.08 -15.34
N PRO A 217 -0.75 10.41 -15.41
CA PRO A 217 -1.92 11.08 -14.83
C PRO A 217 -3.28 10.52 -15.28
N ASN A 218 -3.35 9.93 -16.48
CA ASN A 218 -4.56 9.29 -17.01
C ASN A 218 -5.02 8.08 -16.18
N TYR A 219 -4.17 7.52 -15.32
CA TYR A 219 -4.50 6.44 -14.39
C TYR A 219 -5.07 6.94 -13.05
N PHE A 220 -5.27 8.26 -12.90
CA PHE A 220 -5.88 8.79 -11.70
C PHE A 220 -7.27 8.19 -11.46
N ARG A 221 -7.47 7.68 -10.24
CA ARG A 221 -8.61 6.86 -9.77
C ARG A 221 -8.67 5.41 -10.26
N ARG A 222 -7.58 4.88 -10.81
CA ARG A 222 -7.46 3.46 -11.16
C ARG A 222 -6.81 2.60 -10.07
N LEU A 223 -6.23 3.23 -9.05
CA LEU A 223 -5.66 2.54 -7.88
C LEU A 223 -6.44 3.00 -6.64
N LEU A 224 -7.26 2.11 -6.06
CA LEU A 224 -8.06 2.50 -4.89
C LEU A 224 -7.15 2.74 -3.67
N GLN A 225 -7.48 3.74 -2.87
CA GLN A 225 -6.87 4.01 -1.57
C GLN A 225 -7.99 4.30 -0.58
N SER A 226 -8.42 3.32 0.21
CA SER A 226 -9.42 3.46 1.27
C SER A 226 -8.86 4.23 2.46
N ASN A 227 -9.71 4.86 3.27
CA ASN A 227 -9.25 5.54 4.49
C ASN A 227 -8.47 4.55 5.39
N CYS A 228 -7.30 4.96 5.88
CA CYS A 228 -6.37 4.14 6.66
C CYS A 228 -5.86 2.86 5.97
N ALA A 229 -6.07 2.71 4.66
CA ALA A 229 -5.50 1.59 3.93
C ALA A 229 -3.99 1.72 3.81
N VAL A 230 -3.32 0.57 3.80
CA VAL A 230 -1.86 0.45 3.72
C VAL A 230 -1.48 -0.07 2.33
N SER A 231 -0.53 0.58 1.67
CA SER A 231 0.08 0.08 0.44
C SER A 231 1.58 0.06 0.61
N LYS A 232 2.29 -0.91 0.05
CA LYS A 232 3.74 -1.04 0.21
C LYS A 232 4.43 -1.27 -1.11
N VAL A 233 5.53 -0.57 -1.28
CA VAL A 233 6.46 -0.72 -2.39
C VAL A 233 7.87 -0.96 -1.90
N VAL A 234 8.65 -1.66 -2.71
CA VAL A 234 10.07 -1.93 -2.51
C VAL A 234 10.82 -1.42 -3.73
N LEU A 235 11.92 -0.71 -3.49
CA LEU A 235 12.77 -0.12 -4.51
C LEU A 235 14.15 -0.79 -4.48
N ASP A 236 14.74 -0.98 -5.66
CA ASP A 236 16.15 -1.35 -5.81
C ASP A 236 16.98 -0.17 -6.35
N GLU A 237 18.28 -0.39 -6.57
CA GLU A 237 19.21 0.63 -7.07
C GLU A 237 18.87 1.19 -8.47
N ASN A 238 18.03 0.51 -9.24
CA ASN A 238 17.60 0.93 -10.58
C ASN A 238 16.30 1.73 -10.56
N PHE A 239 15.75 2.02 -9.37
CA PHE A 239 14.50 2.76 -9.26
C PHE A 239 14.60 4.14 -9.93
N ALA A 240 13.65 4.42 -10.81
CA ALA A 240 13.47 5.74 -11.40
C ALA A 240 11.97 6.07 -11.52
N PRO A 241 11.51 7.22 -10.97
CA PRO A 241 10.11 7.59 -11.05
C PRO A 241 9.65 7.75 -12.50
N ASN A 242 8.39 7.44 -12.76
CA ASN A 242 7.74 7.46 -14.07
C ASN A 242 8.23 6.42 -15.08
N THR A 243 9.03 5.43 -14.65
CA THR A 243 9.58 4.41 -15.57
C THR A 243 9.08 2.99 -15.33
N GLY A 244 8.53 2.69 -14.15
CA GLY A 244 8.23 1.30 -13.75
C GLY A 244 9.47 0.44 -13.52
N LYS A 245 10.68 1.01 -13.48
CA LYS A 245 11.93 0.28 -13.23
C LYS A 245 12.30 0.29 -11.76
N GLY A 246 12.96 -0.79 -11.33
CA GLY A 246 13.50 -0.94 -9.97
C GLY A 246 12.45 -0.85 -8.87
N ILE A 247 11.21 -1.25 -9.16
CA ILE A 247 10.05 -1.15 -8.29
C ILE A 247 9.34 -2.50 -8.18
N VAL A 248 8.96 -2.84 -6.96
CA VAL A 248 8.08 -3.96 -6.65
C VAL A 248 6.95 -3.47 -5.76
N LEU A 249 5.71 -3.57 -6.23
CA LEU A 249 4.51 -3.41 -5.40
C LEU A 249 4.27 -4.70 -4.61
N GLU A 250 4.42 -4.61 -3.30
CA GLU A 250 4.16 -5.73 -2.37
C GLU A 250 2.66 -5.90 -2.17
N TYR A 251 1.94 -4.84 -1.86
CA TYR A 251 0.48 -4.87 -1.75
C TYR A 251 -0.11 -3.47 -1.92
N LEU A 252 -1.36 -3.41 -2.40
CA LEU A 252 -2.13 -2.19 -2.58
C LEU A 252 -3.42 -2.28 -1.77
N ASN A 253 -3.71 -1.20 -1.04
CA ASN A 253 -4.99 -0.99 -0.38
C ASN A 253 -5.37 -2.07 0.65
N GLN A 254 -4.40 -2.50 1.46
CA GLN A 254 -4.63 -3.39 2.60
C GLN A 254 -5.48 -2.69 3.66
N THR A 255 -6.65 -3.24 3.92
CA THR A 255 -7.58 -2.85 4.99
C THR A 255 -7.94 -4.08 5.84
N PRO A 256 -8.61 -3.91 7.00
CA PRO A 256 -8.99 -5.06 7.84
C PRO A 256 -9.89 -6.06 7.14
N GLU A 257 -10.78 -5.56 6.29
CA GLU A 257 -11.60 -6.35 5.40
C GLU A 257 -11.20 -6.05 3.96
N VAL A 258 -11.55 -6.94 3.03
CA VAL A 258 -11.40 -6.65 1.60
C VAL A 258 -12.41 -5.56 1.24
N PRO A 259 -12.01 -4.44 0.59
CA PRO A 259 -12.92 -3.34 0.29
C PRO A 259 -13.77 -3.65 -0.95
N LEU A 260 -14.57 -4.71 -0.85
CA LEU A 260 -15.57 -5.10 -1.83
C LEU A 260 -16.60 -3.97 -1.86
N GLY A 261 -16.80 -3.36 -3.03
CA GLY A 261 -17.77 -2.28 -3.20
C GLY A 261 -19.20 -2.72 -2.93
N GLN A 262 -20.17 -1.84 -3.18
CA GLN A 262 -21.59 -2.22 -3.15
C GLN A 262 -22.06 -2.91 -4.44
N ASP A 263 -21.25 -2.86 -5.51
CA ASP A 263 -21.56 -3.52 -6.77
C ASP A 263 -21.12 -4.98 -6.74
N ASP A 264 -22.06 -5.87 -7.05
CA ASP A 264 -21.90 -7.32 -7.05
C ASP A 264 -21.00 -7.86 -8.19
N SER A 265 -20.39 -6.98 -8.99
CA SER A 265 -19.64 -7.34 -10.20
C SER A 265 -18.17 -6.92 -10.12
N VAL A 266 -17.40 -7.70 -9.36
CA VAL A 266 -15.94 -7.57 -9.29
C VAL A 266 -15.25 -8.81 -9.85
N THR A 267 -14.00 -8.65 -10.28
CA THR A 267 -13.10 -9.75 -10.62
C THR A 267 -12.14 -9.95 -9.46
N LEU A 268 -12.21 -11.11 -8.82
CA LEU A 268 -11.32 -11.54 -7.75
C LEU A 268 -10.32 -12.54 -8.29
N ILE A 269 -9.06 -12.37 -7.92
CA ILE A 269 -7.96 -13.20 -8.39
C ILE A 269 -7.19 -13.68 -7.17
N HIS A 270 -6.96 -14.98 -7.10
CA HIS A 270 -6.29 -15.64 -6.02
C HIS A 270 -5.06 -16.38 -6.52
N CYS A 271 -3.91 -16.08 -5.92
CA CYS A 271 -2.67 -16.82 -6.14
C CYS A 271 -2.61 -17.98 -5.14
N PRO A 272 -2.81 -19.25 -5.56
CA PRO A 272 -2.84 -20.39 -4.67
C PRO A 272 -1.47 -20.64 -4.02
N SER A 273 -1.48 -21.30 -2.87
CA SER A 273 -0.27 -21.72 -2.15
C SER A 273 0.05 -23.20 -2.41
N SER A 274 1.34 -23.55 -2.47
CA SER A 274 1.77 -24.92 -2.68
C SER A 274 1.92 -25.70 -1.36
N VAL A 275 0.79 -26.12 -0.77
CA VAL A 275 0.66 -27.31 0.10
C VAL A 275 0.52 -27.10 1.64
N GLU A 276 1.14 -26.11 2.31
CA GLU A 276 1.07 -26.06 3.81
C GLU A 276 0.02 -25.11 4.42
N ASP A 277 -0.23 -23.95 3.80
CA ASP A 277 -1.25 -22.99 4.28
C ASP A 277 -2.60 -23.11 3.54
N GLU A 278 -2.72 -24.08 2.63
CA GLU A 278 -3.85 -24.24 1.71
C GLU A 278 -5.19 -24.32 2.46
N ALA A 279 -5.27 -25.02 3.58
CA ALA A 279 -6.52 -25.14 4.35
C ALA A 279 -6.97 -23.81 5.01
N VAL A 280 -6.04 -23.02 5.55
CA VAL A 280 -6.35 -21.72 6.17
C VAL A 280 -6.73 -20.71 5.09
N ILE A 281 -5.96 -20.67 4.01
CA ILE A 281 -6.22 -19.81 2.85
C ILE A 281 -7.57 -20.16 2.23
N THR A 282 -7.85 -21.44 1.99
CA THR A 282 -9.11 -21.94 1.43
C THR A 282 -10.28 -21.56 2.33
N THR A 283 -10.15 -21.72 3.65
CA THR A 283 -11.20 -21.31 4.59
C THR A 283 -11.45 -19.81 4.53
N SER A 284 -10.41 -18.99 4.52
CA SER A 284 -10.52 -17.52 4.44
C SER A 284 -11.12 -17.06 3.11
N VAL A 285 -10.67 -17.64 2.00
CA VAL A 285 -11.21 -17.39 0.65
C VAL A 285 -12.69 -17.75 0.63
N ILE A 286 -13.06 -18.95 1.07
CA ILE A 286 -14.46 -19.41 1.09
C ILE A 286 -15.34 -18.52 1.96
N ASN A 287 -14.88 -18.14 3.15
CA ASN A 287 -15.62 -17.20 4.00
C ASN A 287 -15.84 -15.85 3.31
N MET A 288 -14.84 -15.36 2.56
CA MET A 288 -14.99 -14.15 1.76
C MET A 288 -15.96 -14.36 0.58
N LEU A 289 -15.90 -15.51 -0.10
CA LEU A 289 -16.86 -15.85 -1.17
C LEU A 289 -18.31 -15.95 -0.68
N ARG A 290 -18.57 -16.20 0.62
CA ARG A 290 -19.95 -16.13 1.17
C ARG A 290 -20.52 -14.72 1.16
N MET A 291 -19.66 -13.70 1.16
CA MET A 291 -20.05 -12.30 1.15
C MET A 291 -20.20 -11.74 -0.28
N ILE A 292 -19.86 -12.53 -1.30
CA ILE A 292 -19.84 -12.10 -2.70
C ILE A 292 -20.60 -13.10 -3.56
N PRO A 293 -21.60 -12.66 -4.35
CA PRO A 293 -22.26 -13.55 -5.31
C PRO A 293 -21.29 -13.90 -6.46
N VAL A 294 -20.52 -14.96 -6.29
CA VAL A 294 -19.68 -15.53 -7.37
C VAL A 294 -20.57 -16.23 -8.37
N ARG A 295 -20.36 -15.97 -9.65
CA ARG A 295 -21.09 -16.58 -10.77
C ARG A 295 -20.20 -17.37 -11.71
N THR A 296 -18.92 -17.02 -11.77
CA THR A 296 -17.95 -17.66 -12.63
C THR A 296 -16.72 -17.98 -11.81
N LEU A 297 -16.28 -19.25 -11.84
CA LEU A 297 -14.99 -19.67 -11.33
C LEU A 297 -14.08 -20.03 -12.50
N MET A 298 -13.01 -19.29 -12.71
CA MET A 298 -11.95 -19.63 -13.64
C MET A 298 -10.73 -20.19 -12.89
N HIS A 299 -9.99 -21.09 -13.53
CA HIS A 299 -8.69 -21.49 -13.01
C HIS A 299 -7.67 -21.79 -14.11
N THR A 300 -6.38 -21.58 -13.83
CA THR A 300 -5.31 -22.08 -14.70
C THR A 300 -5.17 -23.59 -14.59
N LYS A 301 -4.60 -24.21 -15.61
CA LYS A 301 -4.44 -25.68 -15.71
C LYS A 301 -3.30 -26.26 -14.88
N ASP A 302 -2.60 -25.43 -14.09
CA ASP A 302 -1.61 -25.94 -13.15
C ASP A 302 -2.30 -26.76 -12.03
N GLY A 303 -1.52 -27.66 -11.42
CA GLY A 303 -2.04 -28.60 -10.44
C GLY A 303 -2.59 -27.95 -9.17
N SER A 304 -2.03 -26.81 -8.75
CA SER A 304 -2.46 -26.12 -7.52
C SER A 304 -3.78 -25.40 -7.74
N SER A 305 -3.89 -24.64 -8.85
CA SER A 305 -5.12 -23.92 -9.18
C SER A 305 -6.29 -24.86 -9.46
N THR A 306 -6.03 -25.95 -10.19
CA THR A 306 -7.05 -26.97 -10.48
C THR A 306 -7.57 -27.65 -9.21
N ARG A 307 -6.65 -28.00 -8.28
CA ARG A 307 -7.01 -28.60 -6.99
C ARG A 307 -7.87 -27.65 -6.16
N LEU A 308 -7.41 -26.42 -5.96
CA LEU A 308 -8.12 -25.43 -5.15
C LEU A 308 -9.49 -25.09 -5.74
N ALA A 309 -9.61 -24.96 -7.06
CA ALA A 309 -10.90 -24.76 -7.72
C ALA A 309 -11.88 -25.93 -7.43
N GLY A 310 -11.38 -27.17 -7.46
CA GLY A 310 -12.16 -28.36 -7.08
C GLY A 310 -12.58 -28.35 -5.61
N GLU A 311 -11.68 -27.98 -4.69
CA GLU A 311 -11.98 -27.88 -3.26
C GLU A 311 -13.06 -26.83 -2.95
N ILE A 312 -12.99 -25.67 -3.63
CA ILE A 312 -14.00 -24.61 -3.53
C ILE A 312 -15.37 -25.11 -3.99
N ILE A 313 -15.43 -25.79 -5.14
CA ILE A 313 -16.69 -26.36 -5.66
C ILE A 313 -17.27 -27.38 -4.70
N GLU A 314 -16.46 -28.35 -4.24
CA GLU A 314 -16.92 -29.40 -3.35
C GLU A 314 -17.38 -28.85 -2.00
N ARG A 315 -16.69 -27.81 -1.49
CA ARG A 315 -17.12 -27.14 -0.27
C ARG A 315 -18.41 -26.35 -0.47
N CYS A 316 -18.54 -25.65 -1.59
CA CYS A 316 -19.78 -24.93 -1.92
C CYS A 316 -20.98 -25.87 -2.01
N LYS A 317 -20.84 -27.02 -2.69
CA LYS A 317 -21.90 -28.05 -2.76
C LYS A 317 -22.31 -28.55 -1.37
N LYS A 318 -21.34 -28.81 -0.49
CA LYS A 318 -21.61 -29.26 0.90
C LYS A 318 -22.42 -28.25 1.70
N GLU A 319 -22.21 -26.96 1.47
CA GLU A 319 -22.90 -25.88 2.19
C GLU A 319 -24.25 -25.50 1.56
N SER A 320 -24.39 -25.66 0.24
CA SER A 320 -25.57 -25.26 -0.54
C SER A 320 -26.54 -26.43 -0.85
N SER A 321 -26.64 -27.43 0.03
CA SER A 321 -27.53 -28.60 -0.15
C SER A 321 -27.33 -29.37 -1.46
N GLY A 322 -26.12 -29.37 -2.02
CA GLY A 322 -25.72 -30.17 -3.18
C GLY A 322 -25.48 -29.39 -4.48
N GLU A 323 -25.89 -28.13 -4.58
CA GLU A 323 -25.71 -27.33 -5.80
C GLU A 323 -24.72 -26.17 -5.60
N CYS A 324 -23.71 -26.09 -6.46
CA CYS A 324 -22.81 -24.93 -6.54
C CYS A 324 -23.38 -23.97 -7.60
N PRO A 325 -23.52 -22.66 -7.31
CA PRO A 325 -24.14 -21.71 -8.24
C PRO A 325 -23.28 -21.41 -9.47
N PHE A 326 -22.08 -21.99 -9.56
CA PHE A 326 -21.12 -21.83 -10.64
C PHE A 326 -20.30 -23.11 -10.87
N ALA A 327 -19.84 -23.30 -12.11
CA ALA A 327 -18.88 -24.33 -12.48
C ALA A 327 -17.47 -23.74 -12.62
N ALA A 328 -16.45 -24.60 -12.52
CA ALA A 328 -15.07 -24.23 -12.83
C ALA A 328 -14.83 -24.27 -14.34
N ILE A 329 -14.22 -23.21 -14.87
CA ILE A 329 -13.79 -23.07 -16.25
C ILE A 329 -12.26 -23.05 -16.25
N ALA A 330 -11.65 -24.03 -16.90
CA ALA A 330 -10.20 -24.05 -17.07
C ALA A 330 -9.79 -23.09 -18.20
N VAL A 331 -8.82 -22.21 -17.94
CA VAL A 331 -8.27 -21.27 -18.92
C VAL A 331 -6.77 -21.51 -19.11
N GLU A 332 -6.28 -21.36 -20.34
CA GLU A 332 -4.87 -21.53 -20.72
C GLU A 332 -4.12 -20.21 -20.85
N SER A 333 -4.83 -19.10 -21.05
CA SER A 333 -4.24 -17.79 -21.32
C SER A 333 -5.07 -16.63 -20.79
N ILE A 334 -4.44 -15.46 -20.66
CA ILE A 334 -5.15 -14.24 -20.26
C ILE A 334 -6.17 -13.81 -21.32
N ASP A 335 -5.86 -14.00 -22.60
CA ASP A 335 -6.79 -13.72 -23.69
C ASP A 335 -8.05 -14.58 -23.60
N GLU A 336 -7.91 -15.86 -23.25
CA GLU A 336 -9.05 -16.74 -22.99
C GLU A 336 -9.85 -16.26 -21.78
N SER A 337 -9.19 -15.93 -20.66
CA SER A 337 -9.89 -15.39 -19.49
C SER A 337 -10.63 -14.08 -19.80
N THR A 338 -10.06 -13.23 -20.65
CA THR A 338 -10.67 -11.96 -21.07
C THR A 338 -11.90 -12.21 -21.94
N LYS A 339 -11.87 -13.21 -22.82
CA LYS A 339 -13.05 -13.64 -23.60
C LYS A 339 -14.16 -14.15 -22.69
N VAL A 340 -13.83 -15.00 -21.71
CA VAL A 340 -14.81 -15.50 -20.72
C VAL A 340 -15.40 -14.33 -19.91
N LEU A 341 -14.57 -13.38 -19.48
CA LEU A 341 -15.05 -12.17 -18.79
C LEU A 341 -15.98 -11.34 -19.69
N ALA A 342 -15.66 -11.18 -20.98
CA ALA A 342 -16.50 -10.43 -21.91
C ALA A 342 -17.84 -11.12 -22.19
N GLU A 343 -17.86 -12.45 -22.34
CA GLU A 343 -19.07 -13.26 -22.52
C GLU A 343 -19.96 -13.23 -21.27
N THR A 344 -19.36 -13.02 -20.10
CA THR A 344 -20.08 -12.97 -18.82
C THR A 344 -20.42 -11.55 -18.34
N ALA A 345 -19.89 -10.51 -18.99
CA ALA A 345 -20.04 -9.10 -18.58
C ALA A 345 -21.48 -8.57 -18.59
N GLY A 346 -22.42 -9.25 -19.27
CA GLY A 346 -23.85 -8.90 -19.31
C GLY A 346 -24.66 -9.44 -18.13
N PHE A 347 -24.03 -10.18 -17.22
CA PHE A 347 -24.67 -10.87 -16.12
C PHE A 347 -24.29 -10.25 -14.78
N SER A 348 -25.25 -10.06 -13.87
CA SER A 348 -24.93 -9.70 -12.49
C SER A 348 -24.17 -10.85 -11.81
N GLY A 349 -23.13 -10.50 -11.05
CA GLY A 349 -22.29 -11.43 -10.30
C GLY A 349 -20.79 -11.19 -10.51
N SER A 350 -20.01 -11.70 -9.57
CA SER A 350 -18.55 -11.58 -9.54
C SER A 350 -17.87 -12.79 -10.17
N THR A 351 -16.68 -12.56 -10.72
CA THR A 351 -15.83 -13.62 -11.27
C THR A 351 -14.69 -13.91 -10.32
N PHE A 352 -14.47 -15.17 -9.98
CA PHE A 352 -13.34 -15.61 -9.18
C PHE A 352 -12.35 -16.38 -10.06
N ILE A 353 -11.08 -15.99 -10.01
CA ILE A 353 -9.98 -16.58 -10.79
C ILE A 353 -8.98 -17.16 -9.81
N VAL A 354 -8.73 -18.47 -9.88
CA VAL A 354 -7.64 -19.12 -9.15
C VAL A 354 -6.52 -19.40 -10.14
N ALA A 355 -5.39 -18.71 -10.00
CA ALA A 355 -4.35 -18.82 -11.01
C ALA A 355 -2.94 -18.76 -10.42
N ASP A 356 -1.98 -19.38 -11.08
CA ASP A 356 -0.58 -19.29 -10.67
C ASP A 356 -0.07 -17.84 -10.62
N LYS A 357 1.08 -17.65 -9.96
CA LYS A 357 1.67 -16.32 -9.73
C LYS A 357 1.92 -15.56 -11.03
N SER A 358 2.43 -16.24 -12.06
CA SER A 358 2.77 -15.61 -13.34
C SER A 358 1.52 -15.13 -14.07
N PHE A 359 0.49 -15.96 -14.11
CA PHE A 359 -0.81 -15.58 -14.66
C PHE A 359 -1.39 -14.37 -13.93
N CYS A 360 -1.40 -14.38 -12.59
CA CYS A 360 -1.92 -13.27 -11.79
C CYS A 360 -1.15 -11.96 -12.05
N GLN A 361 0.18 -12.02 -12.07
CA GLN A 361 1.05 -10.87 -12.36
C GLN A 361 0.74 -10.26 -13.72
N ASN A 362 0.65 -11.10 -14.75
CA ASN A 362 0.38 -10.66 -16.12
C ASN A 362 -1.06 -10.16 -16.30
N PHE A 363 -2.04 -10.77 -15.62
CA PHE A 363 -3.41 -10.28 -15.61
C PHE A 363 -3.50 -8.87 -15.03
N ILE A 364 -2.83 -8.62 -13.89
CA ILE A 364 -2.78 -7.29 -13.26
C ILE A 364 -2.13 -6.29 -14.22
N ALA A 365 -0.99 -6.64 -14.80
CA ALA A 365 -0.28 -5.78 -15.75
C ALA A 365 -1.13 -5.44 -16.97
N GLN A 366 -1.76 -6.43 -17.61
CA GLN A 366 -2.63 -6.21 -18.76
C GLN A 366 -3.85 -5.35 -18.40
N THR A 367 -4.46 -5.59 -17.25
CA THR A 367 -5.61 -4.80 -16.76
C THR A 367 -5.24 -3.34 -16.51
N LEU A 368 -4.02 -3.10 -16.01
CA LEU A 368 -3.45 -1.76 -15.81
C LEU A 368 -2.65 -1.27 -17.03
N VAL A 369 -2.70 -1.96 -18.18
CA VAL A 369 -2.02 -1.60 -19.44
C VAL A 369 -0.53 -1.30 -19.23
N MET A 370 0.14 -2.21 -18.52
CA MET A 370 1.57 -2.18 -18.19
C MET A 370 2.34 -3.20 -19.04
N GLU A 371 3.63 -2.94 -19.28
CA GLU A 371 4.48 -3.80 -20.11
C GLU A 371 4.84 -5.14 -19.45
N SER A 372 4.94 -5.19 -18.11
CA SER A 372 5.36 -6.39 -17.37
C SER A 372 4.62 -6.53 -16.05
N GLY A 373 4.33 -7.78 -15.66
CA GLY A 373 3.77 -8.14 -14.36
C GLY A 373 4.80 -8.40 -13.26
N GLU A 374 6.10 -8.39 -13.59
CA GLU A 374 7.17 -8.70 -12.63
C GLU A 374 7.25 -7.69 -11.47
N MET A 375 6.68 -6.50 -11.65
CA MET A 375 6.55 -5.46 -10.61
C MET A 375 5.61 -5.85 -9.46
N PHE A 376 4.87 -6.96 -9.52
CA PHE A 376 3.94 -7.35 -8.45
C PHE A 376 4.46 -8.55 -7.66
N ASN A 377 4.79 -8.38 -6.38
CA ASN A 377 5.19 -9.50 -5.53
C ASN A 377 3.98 -10.16 -4.86
N LEU A 378 3.28 -11.00 -5.63
CA LEU A 378 2.12 -11.74 -5.12
C LEU A 378 2.59 -12.83 -4.15
N SER A 379 2.03 -12.78 -2.94
CA SER A 379 2.27 -13.77 -1.89
C SER A 379 1.33 -14.96 -2.10
N PRO A 380 1.76 -16.18 -1.75
CA PRO A 380 0.84 -17.31 -1.63
C PRO A 380 -0.36 -16.94 -0.76
N GLY A 381 -1.56 -17.23 -1.24
CA GLY A 381 -2.81 -16.91 -0.56
C GLY A 381 -3.28 -15.47 -0.68
N GLY A 382 -2.52 -14.60 -1.35
CA GLY A 382 -2.89 -13.21 -1.59
C GLY A 382 -4.09 -13.07 -2.53
N ILE A 383 -4.87 -12.02 -2.32
CA ILE A 383 -6.09 -11.76 -3.08
C ILE A 383 -6.02 -10.39 -3.74
N THR A 384 -6.26 -10.38 -5.04
CA THR A 384 -6.35 -9.15 -5.84
C THR A 384 -7.78 -8.98 -6.31
N VAL A 385 -8.31 -7.77 -6.23
CA VAL A 385 -9.67 -7.46 -6.64
C VAL A 385 -9.65 -6.29 -7.62
N PHE A 386 -10.36 -6.46 -8.72
CA PHE A 386 -10.63 -5.41 -9.68
C PHE A 386 -12.13 -5.14 -9.77
N ASP A 387 -12.49 -3.87 -9.78
CA ASP A 387 -13.76 -3.43 -10.36
C ASP A 387 -13.49 -3.08 -11.82
N MET A 388 -14.00 -3.88 -12.75
CA MET A 388 -13.69 -3.75 -14.17
C MET A 388 -14.32 -2.50 -14.81
N ASN A 389 -15.30 -1.87 -14.14
CA ASN A 389 -16.04 -0.71 -14.65
C ASN A 389 -16.03 0.50 -13.70
N GLY A 390 -15.28 0.44 -12.60
CA GLY A 390 -15.31 1.44 -11.53
C GLY A 390 -14.61 2.76 -11.85
N GLY A 391 -13.81 2.79 -12.91
CA GLY A 391 -12.96 3.92 -13.24
C GLY A 391 -13.70 5.06 -13.95
N PRO A 392 -13.06 6.25 -14.09
CA PRO A 392 -13.66 7.42 -14.73
C PRO A 392 -14.22 7.18 -16.13
N LYS A 393 -13.61 6.27 -16.90
CA LYS A 393 -14.02 5.92 -18.27
C LYS A 393 -14.69 4.55 -18.34
N LYS A 394 -15.22 4.05 -17.22
CA LYS A 394 -15.60 2.63 -17.03
C LYS A 394 -14.43 1.68 -17.29
N ASP A 395 -13.24 2.16 -16.98
CA ASP A 395 -12.00 1.40 -17.04
C ASP A 395 -11.74 0.66 -15.73
N PRO A 396 -10.94 -0.42 -15.73
CA PRO A 396 -10.68 -1.20 -14.54
C PRO A 396 -9.95 -0.42 -13.44
N VAL A 397 -10.40 -0.62 -12.21
CA VAL A 397 -9.82 -0.10 -10.96
C VAL A 397 -9.29 -1.26 -10.13
N ALA A 398 -8.01 -1.19 -9.76
CA ALA A 398 -7.43 -2.08 -8.76
C ALA A 398 -7.99 -1.69 -7.38
N VAL A 399 -8.94 -2.48 -6.88
CA VAL A 399 -9.56 -2.31 -5.57
C VAL A 399 -8.56 -2.69 -4.48
N CYS A 400 -7.87 -3.80 -4.62
CA CYS A 400 -6.69 -4.15 -3.82
C CYS A 400 -5.81 -5.10 -4.62
N ILE A 401 -4.51 -5.14 -4.30
CA ILE A 401 -3.55 -6.09 -4.89
C ILE A 401 -2.84 -6.80 -3.75
N ASN A 402 -2.77 -8.14 -3.83
CA ASN A 402 -2.10 -8.98 -2.84
C ASN A 402 -2.60 -8.76 -1.40
N HIS A 403 -3.91 -8.58 -1.22
CA HIS A 403 -4.53 -8.43 0.09
C HIS A 403 -4.38 -9.72 0.89
N ARG A 404 -3.86 -9.59 2.12
CA ARG A 404 -3.53 -10.71 3.01
C ARG A 404 -4.61 -10.86 4.07
N LEU A 405 -5.53 -11.79 3.85
CA LEU A 405 -6.64 -12.11 4.76
C LEU A 405 -6.19 -12.69 6.12
N TYR A 406 -4.95 -13.17 6.23
CA TYR A 406 -4.48 -14.00 7.34
C TYR A 406 -3.55 -13.28 8.33
N LEU A 407 -3.31 -11.97 8.14
CA LEU A 407 -2.38 -11.22 9.00
C LEU A 407 -2.81 -11.29 10.47
N PRO A 408 -1.89 -11.59 11.42
CA PRO A 408 -2.18 -11.68 12.85
C PRO A 408 -2.85 -10.43 13.42
N ALA A 409 -2.55 -9.25 12.87
CA ALA A 409 -3.23 -8.00 13.20
C ALA A 409 -4.76 -8.08 13.07
N PHE A 410 -5.31 -8.96 12.24
CA PHE A 410 -6.76 -9.13 12.05
C PHE A 410 -7.33 -10.36 12.78
N ARG A 411 -6.49 -11.17 13.45
CA ARG A 411 -6.91 -12.33 14.25
C ARG A 411 -7.19 -12.00 15.71
N ARG A 412 -6.84 -10.80 16.17
CA ARG A 412 -7.27 -10.35 17.49
C ARG A 412 -8.69 -9.83 17.34
N ASP A 413 -9.61 -10.44 18.08
CA ASP A 413 -10.86 -9.81 18.49
C ASP A 413 -10.49 -8.48 19.15
N PHE A 414 -10.38 -7.41 18.35
CA PHE A 414 -10.54 -6.08 18.88
C PHE A 414 -12.01 -6.04 19.31
N ASN A 415 -12.25 -6.38 20.57
CA ASN A 415 -13.45 -5.99 21.30
C ASN A 415 -13.49 -4.46 21.27
N ILE A 416 -13.99 -3.91 20.17
CA ILE A 416 -14.41 -2.52 20.08
C ILE A 416 -15.82 -2.52 20.67
N ALA A 417 -15.90 -2.11 21.93
CA ALA A 417 -17.15 -1.78 22.60
C ALA A 417 -17.75 -0.49 22.02
#